data_AF-A0A0V0J521-F1
#
_entry.id   AF-A0A0V0J521-F1
#
_cell.length_a   1.000
_cell.length_b   1.000
_cell.length_c   1.000
_cell.angle_alpha   90.00
_cell.angle_beta   90.00
_cell.angle_gamma   90.00
#
_symmetry.space_group_name_H-M   'P 1'
#
loop_
_entity.id
_entity.type
_entity.pdbx_description
1 polymer ?
#
loop_
_entity_poly.entity_id
_entity_poly.type
_entity_poly.pdbx_seq_one_letter_code
_entity_poly.pdbx_strand_id
1 'polypeptide(L)'
;KTTPVFSLVGVSHIFSPFVDEDASPINFILEMSCTLDILKQHTLVVADTGDFANIRKYCPVDATTNPSLILAASKMPQYSSILDEAVKRAKSTSSDLREQIKLAADHTFVMFGKEILQIIPGRVSTEVDARLSFDKNAQVKKALDLINLYHQYGVPKERVLIKLSSTWEGIQAAQELESLHGVHCNLTLLFSFAQVTLEFF
;
A
#
# COMPACT_ATOMS: atom_id res chain seq x y z
N LYS A 1 8.13 -14.19 -55.36
CA LYS A 1 7.10 -14.56 -54.35
C LYS A 1 6.66 -13.26 -53.66
N THR A 2 5.53 -12.75 -54.16
CA THR A 2 4.52 -11.88 -53.51
C THR A 2 4.84 -11.19 -52.19
N THR A 3 4.89 -9.86 -52.25
CA THR A 3 4.45 -8.91 -51.21
C THR A 3 3.00 -9.21 -50.78
N PRO A 4 2.58 -8.65 -49.63
CA PRO A 4 1.36 -7.86 -49.66
C PRO A 4 1.57 -6.46 -49.07
N VAL A 5 1.00 -5.49 -49.78
CA VAL A 5 0.70 -4.12 -49.35
C VAL A 5 -0.80 -4.04 -49.15
N PHE A 6 -1.29 -3.46 -48.05
CA PHE A 6 -2.56 -2.72 -47.89
C PHE A 6 -2.53 -2.07 -46.48
N SER A 7 -3.17 -0.96 -46.14
CA SER A 7 -3.47 0.36 -46.74
C SER A 7 -4.10 1.17 -45.58
N LEU A 8 -3.82 2.47 -45.45
CA LEU A 8 -4.36 3.35 -44.41
C LEU A 8 -5.89 3.54 -44.48
N VAL A 9 -6.51 3.77 -43.31
CA VAL A 9 -7.61 4.72 -43.03
C VAL A 9 -7.36 5.21 -41.60
N GLY A 10 -7.27 6.48 -41.19
CA GLY A 10 -7.78 7.74 -41.72
C GLY A 10 -8.61 8.40 -40.62
N VAL A 11 -8.00 9.26 -39.78
CA VAL A 11 -8.71 10.37 -39.10
C VAL A 11 -7.78 11.57 -39.11
N SER A 12 -8.32 12.67 -39.63
CA SER A 12 -7.66 13.90 -40.02
C SER A 12 -8.01 15.05 -39.06
N HIS A 13 -7.00 15.91 -38.81
CA HIS A 13 -7.04 17.30 -38.33
C HIS A 13 -7.59 17.55 -36.91
N ILE A 14 -6.94 18.33 -36.04
CA ILE A 14 -6.56 19.75 -36.17
C ILE A 14 -5.38 20.01 -35.21
N PHE A 15 -4.26 20.58 -35.67
CA PHE A 15 -3.46 21.60 -34.95
C PHE A 15 -2.47 22.23 -35.93
N SER A 16 -2.49 23.56 -35.98
CA SER A 16 -1.65 24.42 -36.83
C SER A 16 -0.18 24.41 -36.38
N PRO A 17 0.82 24.57 -37.27
CA PRO A 17 2.22 24.65 -36.89
C PRO A 17 2.55 26.09 -36.50
N PHE A 18 2.91 26.32 -35.23
CA PHE A 18 3.87 27.36 -34.88
C PHE A 18 5.13 26.61 -34.47
N VAL A 19 6.03 26.45 -35.43
CA VAL A 19 7.39 25.95 -35.19
C VAL A 19 8.20 27.16 -34.78
N ASP A 20 8.57 27.23 -33.51
CA ASP A 20 9.69 28.08 -33.08
C ASP A 20 10.97 27.36 -33.53
N GLU A 21 11.66 27.93 -34.51
CA GLU A 21 12.76 27.29 -35.25
C GLU A 21 14.12 27.39 -34.52
N ASP A 22 14.14 27.76 -33.23
CA ASP A 22 15.36 28.06 -32.47
C ASP A 22 15.48 27.31 -31.11
N ALA A 23 14.90 26.12 -30.99
CA ALA A 23 15.19 25.21 -29.87
C ALA A 23 15.87 23.94 -30.38
N SER A 24 17.20 23.88 -30.28
CA SER A 24 17.96 22.68 -30.62
C SER A 24 17.35 21.46 -29.89
N PRO A 25 17.07 20.32 -30.56
CA PRO A 25 16.41 19.17 -29.93
C PRO A 25 17.28 18.42 -28.89
N ILE A 26 18.48 18.91 -28.62
CA ILE A 26 19.52 18.24 -27.84
C ILE A 26 19.58 18.77 -26.40
N ASN A 27 18.87 19.87 -26.09
CA ASN A 27 18.88 20.52 -24.78
C ASN A 27 17.69 20.18 -23.86
N PHE A 28 16.89 19.15 -24.18
CA PHE A 28 16.25 18.38 -23.10
C PHE A 28 17.37 17.54 -22.49
N ILE A 29 18.15 18.24 -21.67
CA ILE A 29 19.14 17.73 -20.75
C ILE A 29 18.61 16.39 -20.24
N LEU A 30 19.36 15.34 -20.57
CA LEU A 30 19.45 14.14 -19.77
C LEU A 30 19.57 14.59 -18.31
N GLU A 31 18.44 14.84 -17.65
CA GLU A 31 18.37 14.84 -16.20
C GLU A 31 19.07 13.56 -15.82
N MET A 32 20.06 13.66 -14.93
CA MET A 32 20.77 12.51 -14.39
C MET A 32 19.74 11.58 -13.75
N SER A 33 19.12 10.73 -14.56
CA SER A 33 18.09 9.80 -14.14
C SER A 33 18.85 8.73 -13.39
N CYS A 34 18.77 8.76 -12.06
CA CYS A 34 19.29 7.65 -11.30
C CYS A 34 18.45 6.40 -11.66
N THR A 35 18.96 5.19 -11.37
CA THR A 35 18.25 3.95 -11.70
C THR A 35 16.80 3.94 -11.22
N LEU A 36 16.50 4.62 -10.11
CA LEU A 36 15.15 4.77 -9.59
C LEU A 36 14.23 5.59 -10.50
N ASP A 37 14.73 6.66 -11.11
CA ASP A 37 13.93 7.53 -11.98
C ASP A 37 13.55 6.82 -13.28
N ILE A 38 14.49 6.02 -13.82
CA ILE A 38 14.20 5.13 -14.95
C ILE A 38 13.15 4.09 -14.55
N LEU A 39 13.28 3.48 -13.37
CA LEU A 39 12.34 2.46 -12.89
C LEU A 39 10.91 3.01 -12.76
N LYS A 40 10.74 4.25 -12.29
CA LYS A 40 9.43 4.93 -12.16
C LYS A 40 8.69 5.09 -13.49
N GLN A 41 9.39 5.06 -14.63
CA GLN A 41 8.77 5.12 -15.96
C GLN A 41 8.16 3.78 -16.40
N HIS A 42 8.59 2.66 -15.79
CA HIS A 42 8.19 1.32 -16.20
C HIS A 42 7.35 0.58 -15.15
N THR A 43 7.36 1.01 -13.90
CA THR A 43 6.60 0.39 -12.82
C THR A 43 6.21 1.40 -11.75
N LEU A 44 5.18 1.04 -10.99
CA LEU A 44 4.81 1.76 -9.78
C LEU A 44 5.81 1.41 -8.67
N VAL A 45 6.52 2.42 -8.18
CA VAL A 45 7.45 2.25 -7.07
C VAL A 45 6.70 2.36 -5.75
N VAL A 46 6.89 1.36 -4.90
CA VAL A 46 6.30 1.23 -3.56
C VAL A 46 7.42 1.18 -2.53
N ALA A 47 7.29 1.90 -1.41
CA ALA A 47 8.27 1.83 -0.33
C ALA A 47 7.86 0.78 0.72
N ASP A 48 8.74 -0.18 1.00
CA ASP A 48 8.54 -1.21 2.03
C ASP A 48 9.24 -0.79 3.34
N THR A 49 8.59 0.11 4.09
CA THR A 49 9.16 0.65 5.34
C THR A 49 8.10 1.32 6.21
N GLY A 50 8.31 1.32 7.53
CA GLY A 50 7.60 2.17 8.47
C GLY A 50 8.29 3.53 8.73
N ASP A 51 9.45 3.79 8.11
CA ASP A 51 10.24 5.00 8.33
C ASP A 51 9.83 6.13 7.38
N PHE A 52 9.13 7.13 7.92
CA PHE A 52 8.63 8.29 7.19
C PHE A 52 9.72 9.11 6.50
N ALA A 53 10.95 9.13 7.04
CA ALA A 53 12.05 9.86 6.42
C ALA A 53 12.43 9.26 5.06
N ASN A 54 12.48 7.93 4.97
CA ASN A 54 12.75 7.23 3.71
C ASN A 54 11.61 7.42 2.72
N ILE A 55 10.36 7.39 3.19
CA ILE A 55 9.19 7.60 2.31
C ILE A 55 9.22 9.02 1.70
N ARG A 56 9.50 10.05 2.50
CA ARG A 56 9.66 11.43 1.99
C ARG A 56 10.84 11.57 1.02
N LYS A 57 11.94 10.86 1.27
CA LYS A 57 13.14 10.95 0.43
C LYS A 57 12.91 10.40 -0.98
N TYR A 58 12.18 9.28 -1.11
CA TYR A 58 12.06 8.57 -2.39
C TYR A 58 10.74 8.83 -3.14
N CYS A 59 9.76 9.48 -2.48
CA CYS A 59 8.46 9.83 -3.04
C CYS A 59 7.80 8.65 -3.80
N PRO A 60 7.52 7.52 -3.12
CA PRO A 60 6.85 6.38 -3.72
C PRO A 60 5.36 6.67 -3.96
N VAL A 61 4.70 5.85 -4.79
CA VAL A 61 3.25 5.95 -5.04
C VAL A 61 2.46 5.35 -3.88
N ASP A 62 2.78 4.09 -3.54
CA ASP A 62 2.19 3.34 -2.43
C ASP A 62 3.29 3.08 -1.37
N ALA A 63 2.88 2.60 -0.19
CA ALA A 63 3.80 2.09 0.82
C ALA A 63 3.30 0.78 1.42
N THR A 64 4.21 -0.10 1.81
CA THR A 64 3.90 -1.35 2.48
C THR A 64 4.54 -1.38 3.86
N THR A 65 3.78 -1.84 4.83
CA THR A 65 4.29 -2.20 6.15
C THR A 65 4.06 -3.68 6.40
N ASN A 66 4.73 -4.19 7.42
CA ASN A 66 4.54 -5.52 7.98
C ASN A 66 4.94 -5.48 9.47
N PRO A 67 4.66 -6.53 10.26
CA PRO A 67 4.95 -6.51 11.69
C PRO A 67 6.41 -6.20 12.03
N SER A 68 7.37 -6.71 11.25
CA SER A 68 8.79 -6.47 11.45
C SER A 68 9.18 -5.00 11.20
N LEU A 69 8.62 -4.38 10.14
CA LEU A 69 8.87 -2.98 9.81
C LEU A 69 8.27 -2.03 10.84
N ILE A 70 7.05 -2.31 11.31
CA ILE A 70 6.42 -1.53 12.39
C ILE A 70 7.23 -1.68 13.68
N LEU A 71 7.66 -2.90 14.03
CA LEU A 71 8.51 -3.12 15.21
C LEU A 71 9.85 -2.38 15.14
N ALA A 72 10.46 -2.32 13.95
CA ALA A 72 11.70 -1.58 13.75
C ALA A 72 11.47 -0.08 13.91
N ALA A 73 10.42 0.46 13.27
CA ALA A 73 10.07 1.87 13.35
C ALA A 73 9.64 2.28 14.78
N SER A 74 8.89 1.43 15.48
CA SER A 74 8.40 1.71 16.84
C SER A 74 9.53 1.87 17.87
N LYS A 75 10.73 1.36 17.58
CA LYS A 75 11.92 1.51 18.42
C LYS A 75 12.69 2.82 18.17
N MET A 76 12.33 3.56 17.11
CA MET A 76 13.02 4.79 16.75
C MET A 76 12.48 5.95 17.63
N PRO A 77 13.35 6.70 18.33
CA PRO A 77 12.92 7.74 19.27
C PRO A 77 12.00 8.81 18.67
N GLN A 78 12.18 9.15 17.40
CA GLN A 78 11.35 10.15 16.71
C GLN A 78 9.88 9.73 16.53
N TYR A 79 9.56 8.45 16.72
CA TYR A 79 8.19 7.91 16.58
C TYR A 79 7.55 7.54 17.92
N SER A 80 8.19 7.87 19.06
CA SER A 80 7.69 7.56 20.40
C SER A 80 6.28 8.11 20.67
N SER A 81 5.99 9.31 20.17
CA SER A 81 4.69 9.97 20.35
C SER A 81 3.53 9.18 19.77
N ILE A 82 3.76 8.40 18.70
CA ILE A 82 2.74 7.51 18.14
C ILE A 82 2.42 6.39 19.13
N LEU A 83 3.44 5.82 19.77
CA LEU A 83 3.24 4.74 20.74
C LEU A 83 2.56 5.25 22.01
N ASP A 84 2.97 6.42 22.49
CA ASP A 84 2.39 7.03 23.69
C ASP A 84 0.88 7.27 23.51
N GLU A 85 0.49 7.82 22.36
CA GLU A 85 -0.92 8.04 22.01
C GLU A 85 -1.67 6.72 21.81
N ALA A 86 -1.07 5.72 21.15
CA ALA A 86 -1.67 4.39 20.98
C ALA A 86 -1.94 3.70 22.34
N VAL A 87 -0.98 3.74 23.25
CA VAL A 87 -1.11 3.21 24.61
C VAL A 87 -2.17 3.98 25.40
N LYS A 88 -2.18 5.31 25.29
CA LYS A 88 -3.18 6.16 25.94
C LYS A 88 -4.60 5.82 25.49
N ARG A 89 -4.82 5.67 24.18
CA ARG A 89 -6.12 5.27 23.62
C ARG A 89 -6.54 3.89 24.08
N ALA A 90 -5.63 2.92 24.03
CA ALA A 90 -5.92 1.56 24.51
C ALA A 90 -6.36 1.52 25.97
N LYS A 91 -5.68 2.28 26.85
CA LYS A 91 -6.04 2.43 28.27
C LYS A 91 -7.39 3.10 28.49
N SER A 92 -7.81 3.98 27.59
CA SER A 92 -9.13 4.64 27.66
C SER A 92 -10.28 3.71 27.24
N THR A 93 -9.99 2.68 26.45
CA THR A 93 -11.00 1.76 25.90
C THR A 93 -11.23 0.52 26.78
N SER A 94 -10.20 0.02 27.47
CA SER A 94 -10.30 -1.20 28.28
C SER A 94 -9.49 -1.09 29.57
N SER A 95 -9.97 -1.74 30.64
CA SER A 95 -9.24 -1.92 31.90
C SER A 95 -8.44 -3.23 31.95
N ASP A 96 -8.67 -4.16 31.01
CA ASP A 96 -7.92 -5.42 30.93
C ASP A 96 -6.58 -5.21 30.23
N LEU A 97 -5.48 -5.62 30.87
CA LEU A 97 -4.13 -5.40 30.36
C LEU A 97 -3.88 -6.13 29.02
N ARG A 98 -4.41 -7.34 28.84
CA ARG A 98 -4.20 -8.10 27.59
C ARG A 98 -4.91 -7.42 26.44
N GLU A 99 -6.11 -6.92 26.67
CA GLU A 99 -6.87 -6.16 25.68
C GLU A 99 -6.21 -4.80 25.39
N GLN A 100 -5.72 -4.10 26.41
CA GLN A 100 -4.94 -2.87 26.20
C GLN A 100 -3.72 -3.10 25.29
N ILE A 101 -2.99 -4.19 25.46
CA ILE A 101 -1.82 -4.49 24.61
C ILE A 101 -2.26 -4.71 23.15
N LYS A 102 -3.36 -5.45 22.92
CA LYS A 102 -3.89 -5.68 21.57
C LYS A 102 -4.35 -4.38 20.92
N LEU A 103 -5.14 -3.58 21.64
CA LEU A 103 -5.64 -2.30 21.14
C LEU A 103 -4.49 -1.33 20.87
N ALA A 104 -3.47 -1.28 21.74
CA ALA A 104 -2.31 -0.43 21.53
C ALA A 104 -1.53 -0.85 20.28
N ALA A 105 -1.41 -2.15 20.00
CA ALA A 105 -0.81 -2.65 18.77
C ALA A 105 -1.62 -2.23 17.53
N ASP A 106 -2.95 -2.43 17.54
CA ASP A 106 -3.82 -2.02 16.43
C ASP A 106 -3.74 -0.50 16.17
N HIS A 107 -3.83 0.31 17.23
CA HIS A 107 -3.65 1.77 17.15
C HIS A 107 -2.29 2.16 16.60
N THR A 108 -1.22 1.48 17.01
CA THR A 108 0.13 1.73 16.49
C THR A 108 0.18 1.52 14.99
N PHE A 109 -0.28 0.37 14.49
CA PHE A 109 -0.25 0.04 13.06
C PHE A 109 -1.06 1.07 12.24
N VAL A 110 -2.28 1.39 12.69
CA VAL A 110 -3.16 2.34 12.00
C VAL A 110 -2.60 3.76 12.03
N MET A 111 -2.02 4.21 13.14
CA MET A 111 -1.42 5.53 13.23
C MET A 111 -0.18 5.65 12.34
N PHE A 112 0.68 4.63 12.26
CA PHE A 112 1.77 4.61 11.29
C PHE A 112 1.25 4.73 9.86
N GLY A 113 0.24 3.93 9.49
CA GLY A 113 -0.34 4.02 8.15
C GLY A 113 -0.99 5.37 7.86
N LYS A 114 -1.66 5.98 8.84
CA LYS A 114 -2.22 7.33 8.72
C LYS A 114 -1.14 8.37 8.42
N GLU A 115 -0.01 8.33 9.13
CA GLU A 115 1.10 9.26 8.90
C GLU A 115 1.78 9.02 7.54
N ILE A 116 1.90 7.76 7.11
CA ILE A 116 2.38 7.40 5.78
C ILE A 116 1.48 7.99 4.70
N LEU A 117 0.15 7.88 4.84
CA LEU A 117 -0.83 8.37 3.87
C LEU A 117 -0.87 9.89 3.73
N GLN A 118 -0.33 10.65 4.69
CA GLN A 118 -0.11 12.09 4.55
C GLN A 118 1.05 12.43 3.61
N ILE A 119 1.94 11.47 3.35
CA ILE A 119 3.16 11.65 2.54
C ILE A 119 2.95 11.13 1.11
N ILE A 120 2.30 9.97 0.96
CA ILE A 120 2.12 9.30 -0.32
C ILE A 120 0.78 9.66 -0.98
N PRO A 121 0.68 9.67 -2.33
CA PRO A 121 -0.58 9.90 -3.02
C PRO A 121 -1.49 8.66 -3.04
N GLY A 122 -0.89 7.46 -3.00
CA GLY A 122 -1.60 6.19 -3.13
C GLY A 122 -1.91 5.54 -1.79
N ARG A 123 -1.75 4.23 -1.70
CA ARG A 123 -2.27 3.39 -0.61
C ARG A 123 -1.18 2.92 0.35
N VAL A 124 -1.58 2.59 1.58
CA VAL A 124 -0.72 1.92 2.55
C VAL A 124 -1.21 0.50 2.81
N SER A 125 -0.29 -0.48 2.78
CA SER A 125 -0.60 -1.84 3.24
C SER A 125 -0.37 -1.99 4.74
N THR A 126 -1.39 -2.48 5.45
CA THR A 126 -1.36 -2.76 6.90
C THR A 126 -1.67 -4.23 7.14
N GLU A 127 -0.76 -4.93 7.80
CA GLU A 127 -0.86 -6.38 7.97
C GLU A 127 -1.69 -6.79 9.18
N VAL A 128 -2.58 -7.75 8.98
CA VAL A 128 -3.30 -8.43 10.06
C VAL A 128 -2.32 -9.24 10.90
N ASP A 129 -2.65 -9.44 12.18
CA ASP A 129 -1.87 -10.28 13.08
C ASP A 129 -1.65 -11.68 12.49
N ALA A 130 -0.39 -11.99 12.20
CA ALA A 130 0.01 -13.25 11.57
C ALA A 130 -0.41 -14.50 12.37
N ARG A 131 -0.66 -14.37 13.68
CA ARG A 131 -1.20 -15.48 14.52
C ARG A 131 -2.58 -15.94 14.08
N LEU A 132 -3.30 -15.11 13.32
CA LEU A 132 -4.63 -15.41 12.79
C LEU A 132 -4.59 -16.06 11.40
N SER A 133 -3.42 -16.29 10.81
CA SER A 133 -3.28 -16.70 9.39
C SER A 133 -4.06 -17.97 9.00
N PHE A 134 -4.41 -18.82 9.97
CA PHE A 134 -5.15 -20.07 9.75
C PHE A 134 -6.59 -20.02 10.31
N ASP A 135 -7.10 -18.82 10.58
CA ASP A 135 -8.49 -18.59 10.99
C ASP A 135 -9.11 -17.52 10.08
N LYS A 136 -9.92 -17.97 9.11
CA LYS A 136 -10.58 -17.10 8.15
C LYS A 136 -11.41 -16.02 8.85
N ASN A 137 -12.28 -16.42 9.79
CA ASN A 137 -13.24 -15.52 10.41
C ASN A 137 -12.53 -14.49 11.31
N ALA A 138 -11.48 -14.91 12.02
CA ALA A 138 -10.68 -14.00 12.83
C ALA A 138 -9.92 -12.99 11.96
N GLN A 139 -9.42 -13.39 10.78
CA GLN A 139 -8.79 -12.46 9.83
C GLN A 139 -9.78 -11.44 9.28
N VAL A 140 -10.96 -11.88 8.81
CA VAL A 140 -12.01 -10.97 8.34
C VAL A 140 -12.40 -9.98 9.44
N LYS A 141 -12.66 -10.48 10.66
CA LYS A 141 -13.00 -9.62 11.79
C LYS A 141 -11.89 -8.59 12.06
N LYS A 142 -10.64 -9.03 12.16
CA LYS A 142 -9.51 -8.14 12.45
C LYS A 142 -9.29 -7.11 11.33
N ALA A 143 -9.44 -7.51 10.08
CA ALA A 143 -9.38 -6.61 8.93
C ALA A 143 -10.43 -5.50 9.03
N LEU A 144 -11.68 -5.86 9.32
CA LEU A 144 -12.77 -4.89 9.51
C LEU A 144 -12.54 -3.98 10.72
N ASP A 145 -12.02 -4.53 11.83
CA ASP A 145 -11.65 -3.74 13.01
C ASP A 145 -10.58 -2.68 12.65
N LEU A 146 -9.56 -3.06 11.87
CA LEU A 146 -8.51 -2.14 11.40
C LEU A 146 -9.05 -1.07 10.43
N ILE A 147 -9.92 -1.44 9.49
CA ILE A 147 -10.57 -0.48 8.59
C ILE A 147 -11.45 0.51 9.35
N ASN A 148 -12.24 0.03 10.32
CA ASN A 148 -13.04 0.90 11.17
C ASN A 148 -12.14 1.85 11.99
N LEU A 149 -10.99 1.36 12.46
CA LEU A 149 -10.05 2.19 13.18
C LEU A 149 -9.43 3.25 12.26
N TYR A 150 -9.05 2.92 11.03
CA TYR A 150 -8.64 3.90 10.02
C TYR A 150 -9.71 4.98 9.79
N HIS A 151 -10.98 4.57 9.68
CA HIS A 151 -12.09 5.49 9.52
C HIS A 151 -12.21 6.46 10.71
N GLN A 152 -12.05 5.98 11.95
CA GLN A 152 -12.03 6.84 13.14
C GLN A 152 -10.88 7.85 13.13
N TYR A 153 -9.78 7.57 12.43
CA TYR A 153 -8.68 8.50 12.19
C TYR A 153 -8.86 9.39 10.96
N GLY A 154 -10.02 9.34 10.31
CA GLY A 154 -10.35 10.13 9.13
C GLY A 154 -9.74 9.60 7.83
N VAL A 155 -9.30 8.34 7.80
CA VAL A 155 -8.75 7.70 6.60
C VAL A 155 -9.83 6.87 5.90
N PRO A 156 -10.15 7.15 4.63
CA PRO A 156 -11.07 6.34 3.85
C PRO A 156 -10.43 4.99 3.50
N LYS A 157 -11.24 3.92 3.48
CA LYS A 157 -10.75 2.54 3.28
C LYS A 157 -10.07 2.33 1.93
N GLU A 158 -10.42 3.14 0.93
CA GLU A 158 -9.86 3.12 -0.43
C GLU A 158 -8.36 3.46 -0.45
N ARG A 159 -7.86 4.13 0.60
CA ARG A 159 -6.43 4.44 0.80
C ARG A 159 -5.67 3.31 1.52
N VAL A 160 -6.33 2.22 1.90
CA VAL A 160 -5.76 1.14 2.71
C VAL A 160 -5.85 -0.18 1.96
N LEU A 161 -4.78 -0.95 2.01
CA LEU A 161 -4.77 -2.37 1.66
C LEU A 161 -4.60 -3.20 2.94
N ILE A 162 -5.53 -4.10 3.21
CA ILE A 162 -5.38 -5.06 4.31
C ILE A 162 -4.48 -6.19 3.83
N LYS A 163 -3.34 -6.35 4.51
CA LYS A 163 -2.34 -7.34 4.14
C LYS A 163 -2.58 -8.64 4.92
N LEU A 164 -2.69 -9.75 4.19
CA LEU A 164 -3.04 -11.08 4.70
C LEU A 164 -2.04 -12.11 4.19
N SER A 165 -1.68 -13.09 5.02
CA SER A 165 -0.86 -14.23 4.58
C SER A 165 -1.62 -15.05 3.53
N SER A 166 -0.96 -15.42 2.43
CA SER A 166 -1.53 -16.27 1.36
C SER A 166 -1.61 -17.75 1.77
N THR A 167 -2.16 -18.03 2.96
CA THR A 167 -2.69 -19.35 3.33
C THR A 167 -4.04 -19.57 2.66
N TRP A 168 -4.57 -20.79 2.71
CA TRP A 168 -5.93 -21.06 2.20
C TRP A 168 -6.97 -20.15 2.88
N GLU A 169 -6.93 -20.07 4.21
CA GLU A 169 -7.86 -19.26 5.01
C GLU A 169 -7.69 -17.76 4.72
N GLY A 170 -6.46 -17.29 4.53
CA GLY A 170 -6.18 -15.89 4.19
C GLY A 170 -6.72 -15.50 2.82
N ILE A 171 -6.59 -16.36 1.82
CA ILE A 171 -7.16 -16.13 0.47
C ILE A 171 -8.69 -16.09 0.53
N GLN A 172 -9.31 -17.03 1.25
CA GLN A 172 -10.76 -17.05 1.45
C GLN A 172 -11.26 -15.82 2.25
N ALA A 173 -10.48 -15.33 3.21
CA ALA A 173 -10.78 -14.10 3.93
C ALA A 173 -10.68 -12.88 3.02
N ALA A 174 -9.65 -12.81 2.17
CA ALA A 174 -9.49 -11.73 1.19
C ALA A 174 -10.67 -11.68 0.20
N GLN A 175 -11.11 -12.84 -0.31
CA GLN A 175 -12.26 -12.92 -1.21
C GLN A 175 -13.53 -12.36 -0.56
N GLU A 176 -13.78 -12.69 0.71
CA GLU A 176 -14.93 -12.16 1.47
C GLU A 176 -14.82 -10.65 1.71
N LEU A 177 -13.64 -10.17 2.10
CA LEU A 177 -13.36 -8.75 2.33
C LEU A 177 -13.57 -7.91 1.08
N GLU A 178 -13.09 -8.36 -0.08
CA GLU A 178 -13.27 -7.68 -1.36
C GLU A 178 -14.74 -7.71 -1.80
N SER A 179 -15.36 -8.89 -1.83
CA SER A 179 -16.70 -9.08 -2.43
C SER A 179 -17.86 -8.57 -1.57
N LEU A 180 -17.80 -8.74 -0.24
CA LEU A 180 -18.91 -8.40 0.65
C LEU A 180 -18.71 -7.06 1.35
N HIS A 181 -17.47 -6.66 1.59
CA HIS A 181 -17.14 -5.46 2.39
C HIS A 181 -16.49 -4.34 1.57
N GLY A 182 -16.06 -4.61 0.33
CA GLY A 182 -15.29 -3.67 -0.49
C GLY A 182 -14.04 -3.19 0.25
N VAL A 183 -13.33 -4.11 0.90
CA VAL A 183 -12.06 -3.88 1.59
C VAL A 183 -10.95 -4.49 0.75
N HIS A 184 -10.10 -3.64 0.20
CA HIS A 184 -9.05 -4.08 -0.69
C HIS A 184 -7.91 -4.79 0.06
N CYS A 185 -7.44 -5.90 -0.49
CA CYS A 185 -6.46 -6.76 0.15
C CYS A 185 -5.11 -6.79 -0.58
N ASN A 186 -4.04 -7.04 0.19
CA ASN A 186 -2.69 -7.34 -0.30
C ASN A 186 -2.30 -8.72 0.22
N LEU A 187 -2.36 -9.73 -0.64
CA LEU A 187 -1.95 -11.08 -0.28
C LEU A 187 -0.42 -11.21 -0.30
N THR A 188 0.16 -11.61 0.83
CA THR A 188 1.61 -11.65 1.08
C THR A 188 2.08 -13.06 1.42
N LEU A 189 3.40 -13.29 1.46
CA LEU A 189 3.98 -14.62 1.69
C LEU A 189 3.52 -15.64 0.62
N LEU A 190 3.39 -15.13 -0.61
CA LEU A 190 3.10 -15.86 -1.81
C LEU A 190 4.41 -16.41 -2.39
N PHE A 191 4.56 -17.73 -2.43
CA PHE A 191 5.78 -18.43 -2.84
C PHE A 191 5.55 -19.52 -3.89
N SER A 192 4.29 -19.89 -4.13
CA SER A 192 3.94 -21.01 -5.01
C SER A 192 2.90 -20.63 -6.06
N PHE A 193 2.92 -21.33 -7.19
CA PHE A 193 1.92 -21.18 -8.23
C PHE A 193 0.51 -21.57 -7.76
N ALA A 194 0.43 -22.51 -6.81
CA ALA A 194 -0.83 -22.88 -6.18
C ALA A 194 -1.45 -21.67 -5.47
N GLN A 195 -0.66 -20.91 -4.70
CA GLN A 195 -1.15 -19.68 -4.06
C GLN A 195 -1.63 -18.67 -5.11
N VAL A 196 -0.83 -18.38 -6.15
CA VAL A 196 -1.22 -17.47 -7.24
C VAL A 196 -2.56 -17.86 -7.86
N THR A 197 -2.72 -19.14 -8.20
CA THR A 197 -3.93 -19.63 -8.88
C THR A 197 -5.17 -19.40 -8.03
N LEU A 198 -5.04 -19.54 -6.70
CA LEU A 198 -6.13 -19.36 -5.76
C LEU A 198 -6.58 -17.90 -5.58
N GLU A 199 -5.79 -16.90 -5.99
CA GLU A 199 -6.16 -15.48 -5.89
C GLU A 199 -7.09 -15.00 -7.01
N PHE A 200 -7.24 -15.79 -8.09
CA PHE A 200 -7.99 -15.40 -9.30
C PHE A 200 -9.46 -15.91 -9.35
N PHE A 201 -10.06 -16.28 -8.21
CA PHE A 201 -11.41 -16.87 -8.15
C PHE A 201 -12.52 -15.91 -7.71
#